data_AF-A0A4R7SV45-F1
#
_entry.id   AF-A0A4R7SV45-F1
#
_cell.length_a   1.000
_cell.length_b   1.000
_cell.length_c   1.000
_cell.angle_alpha   90.00
_cell.angle_beta   90.00
_cell.angle_gamma   90.00
#
_symmetry.space_group_name_H-M   'P 1'
#
loop_
_entity.id
_entity.type
_entity.pdbx_description
1 polymer ?
#
loop_
_entity_poly.entity_id
_entity_poly.type
_entity_poly.pdbx_seq_one_letter_code
_entity_poly.pdbx_strand_id
1 'polypeptide(L)'
;MDHPETEHLLPNGDRVWVIATSEAARLLPNLLRLFRSGESEPMVFGDAGQPEGVVIPWALWQRLDALATDEDGFKHMYDTARQRLADPQPSIPLEEAAAEIGWDLDEEVDDSEFRKPR
;
A
#
# COMPACT_ATOMS: atom_id res chain seq x y z
N MET A 1 9.46 19.21 -30.74
CA MET A 1 10.00 17.94 -30.25
C MET A 1 9.12 17.59 -29.07
N ASP A 2 8.20 16.65 -29.23
CA ASP A 2 7.37 16.18 -28.12
C ASP A 2 8.28 15.48 -27.13
N HIS A 3 8.34 16.00 -25.92
CA HIS A 3 9.03 15.31 -24.84
C HIS A 3 8.16 14.09 -24.48
N PRO A 4 8.64 12.85 -24.66
CA PRO A 4 7.85 11.64 -24.45
C PRO A 4 7.46 11.40 -22.98
N GLU A 5 7.95 12.26 -22.09
CA GLU A 5 7.81 12.20 -20.64
C GLU A 5 7.41 13.59 -20.14
N THR A 6 6.31 13.67 -19.41
CA THR A 6 5.83 14.89 -18.77
C THR A 6 5.94 14.74 -17.26
N GLU A 7 6.51 15.73 -16.59
CA GLU A 7 6.62 15.74 -15.14
C GLU A 7 5.25 15.99 -14.50
N HIS A 8 4.87 15.17 -13.51
CA HIS A 8 3.66 15.31 -12.72
C HIS A 8 4.02 15.43 -11.23
N LEU A 9 3.41 16.40 -10.55
CA LEU A 9 3.57 16.64 -9.12
C LEU A 9 2.50 15.90 -8.33
N LEU A 10 2.94 14.97 -7.49
CA LEU A 10 2.06 14.25 -6.57
C LEU A 10 1.64 15.14 -5.39
N PRO A 11 0.51 14.85 -4.72
CA PRO A 11 0.02 15.64 -3.58
C PRO A 11 0.99 15.74 -2.39
N ASN A 12 1.88 14.77 -2.25
CA ASN A 12 2.91 14.73 -1.21
C ASN A 12 4.17 15.56 -1.56
N GLY A 13 4.22 16.17 -2.75
CA GLY A 13 5.35 16.97 -3.23
C GLY A 13 6.36 16.21 -4.09
N ASP A 14 6.19 14.90 -4.27
CA ASP A 14 7.06 14.07 -5.11
C ASP A 14 6.80 14.31 -6.60
N ARG A 15 7.82 14.05 -7.42
CA ARG A 15 7.76 14.18 -8.88
C ARG A 15 7.78 12.81 -9.51
N VAL A 16 6.84 12.56 -10.43
CA VAL A 16 6.83 11.36 -11.26
C VAL A 16 6.85 11.73 -12.73
N TRP A 17 7.52 10.91 -13.53
CA TRP A 17 7.54 11.05 -14.98
C TRP A 17 6.39 10.24 -15.57
N VAL A 18 5.48 10.93 -16.27
CA VAL A 18 4.34 10.32 -16.95
C VAL A 18 4.67 10.21 -18.43
N ILE A 19 4.72 8.98 -18.92
CA ILE A 19 4.95 8.73 -20.35
C ILE A 19 3.63 8.54 -21.09
N ALA A 20 3.60 8.86 -22.38
CA ALA A 20 2.40 8.63 -23.20
C ALA A 20 2.03 7.13 -23.24
N THR A 21 0.74 6.80 -23.18
CA THR A 21 0.25 5.41 -23.21
C THR A 21 0.77 4.59 -24.41
N SER A 22 0.87 5.20 -25.59
CA SER A 22 1.44 4.56 -26.79
C SER A 22 2.92 4.21 -26.64
N GLU A 23 3.67 5.07 -25.96
CA GLU A 23 5.09 4.88 -25.67
C GLU A 23 5.29 3.83 -24.56
N ALA A 24 4.42 3.82 -23.55
CA ALA A 24 4.40 2.77 -22.53
C ALA A 24 4.22 1.38 -23.14
N ALA A 25 3.28 1.23 -24.08
CA ALA A 25 3.06 -0.03 -24.79
C ALA A 25 4.32 -0.50 -25.56
N ARG A 26 5.06 0.45 -26.15
CA ARG A 26 6.32 0.18 -26.86
C ARG A 26 7.44 -0.25 -25.91
N LEU A 27 7.52 0.36 -24.73
CA LEU A 27 8.59 0.14 -23.75
C LEU A 27 8.34 -1.08 -22.84
N LEU A 28 7.09 -1.51 -22.70
CA LEU A 28 6.69 -2.57 -21.77
C LEU A 28 7.54 -3.87 -21.87
N PRO A 29 7.87 -4.43 -23.06
CA PRO A 29 8.69 -5.64 -23.12
C PRO A 29 10.10 -5.46 -22.54
N ASN A 30 10.68 -4.25 -22.66
CA ASN A 30 11.98 -3.93 -22.09
C ASN A 30 11.87 -3.72 -20.58
N LEU A 31 10.85 -2.99 -20.11
CA LEU A 31 10.58 -2.81 -18.68
C LEU A 31 10.44 -4.16 -17.97
N LEU A 32 9.66 -5.09 -18.53
CA LEU A 32 9.50 -6.42 -17.95
C LEU A 32 10.81 -7.22 -17.91
N ARG A 33 11.78 -6.93 -18.78
CA ARG A 33 13.11 -7.53 -18.72
C ARG A 33 13.93 -6.95 -17.57
N LEU A 34 13.83 -5.65 -17.33
CA LEU A 34 14.46 -4.97 -16.19
C LEU A 34 13.89 -5.50 -14.87
N PHE A 35 12.57 -5.68 -14.78
CA PHE A 35 11.93 -6.29 -13.61
C PHE A 35 12.47 -7.68 -13.31
N ARG A 36 12.72 -8.49 -14.34
CA ARG A 36 13.32 -9.82 -14.19
C ARG A 36 14.79 -9.79 -13.80
N SER A 37 15.52 -8.71 -14.08
CA SER A 37 16.91 -8.51 -13.61
C SER A 37 16.98 -7.92 -12.21
N GLY A 38 15.86 -7.63 -11.56
CA GLY A 38 15.79 -7.10 -10.20
C GLY A 38 15.66 -5.58 -10.12
N GLU A 39 15.63 -4.87 -11.24
CA GLU A 39 15.28 -3.45 -11.25
C GLU A 39 13.79 -3.29 -10.93
N SER A 40 13.43 -2.33 -10.07
CA SER A 40 12.05 -2.19 -9.58
C SER A 40 11.48 -0.80 -9.78
N GLU A 41 12.06 0.01 -10.66
CA GLU A 41 11.58 1.36 -10.94
C GLU A 41 10.19 1.32 -11.62
N PRO A 42 9.14 1.91 -11.01
CA PRO A 42 7.80 1.92 -11.58
C PRO A 42 7.73 2.74 -12.87
N MET A 43 6.94 2.29 -13.85
CA MET A 43 6.63 3.07 -15.05
C MET A 43 5.23 3.66 -14.93
N VAL A 44 5.11 4.98 -14.86
CA VAL A 44 3.83 5.70 -14.81
C VAL A 44 3.48 6.18 -16.22
N PHE A 45 2.25 5.95 -16.66
CA PHE A 45 1.80 6.33 -17.99
C PHE A 45 0.41 6.99 -17.97
N GLY A 46 0.10 7.73 -19.02
CA GLY A 46 -1.21 8.35 -19.23
C GLY A 46 -1.22 9.30 -20.42
N ASP A 47 -2.14 10.28 -20.40
CA ASP A 47 -2.36 11.24 -21.48
C ASP A 47 -2.07 12.68 -21.02
N ALA A 48 -1.43 13.47 -21.89
CA ALA A 48 -1.07 14.86 -21.64
C ALA A 48 -0.38 15.14 -20.27
N GLY A 49 0.39 14.18 -19.76
CA GLY A 49 1.09 14.26 -18.48
C GLY A 49 0.21 14.03 -17.24
N GLN A 50 -1.05 13.64 -17.43
CA GLN A 50 -1.86 13.12 -16.33
C GLN A 50 -1.63 11.62 -16.18
N PRO A 51 -1.25 11.14 -14.97
CA PRO A 51 -1.07 9.73 -14.73
C PRO A 51 -2.43 9.00 -14.72
N GLU A 52 -2.53 7.94 -15.51
CA GLU A 52 -3.72 7.08 -15.60
C GLU A 52 -3.44 5.66 -15.12
N GLY A 53 -2.19 5.22 -15.18
CA GLY A 53 -1.78 3.90 -14.74
C GLY A 53 -0.31 3.80 -14.38
N VAL A 54 0.04 2.72 -13.68
CA VAL A 54 1.41 2.39 -13.32
C VAL A 54 1.67 0.91 -13.56
N VAL A 55 2.87 0.58 -14.02
CA VAL A 55 3.36 -0.79 -14.15
C VAL A 55 4.45 -1.02 -13.11
N ILE A 56 4.23 -2.01 -12.25
CA ILE A 56 5.16 -2.46 -11.20
C ILE A 56 5.36 -3.97 -11.26
N PRO A 57 6.43 -4.51 -10.65
CA PRO A 57 6.59 -5.95 -10.49
C PRO A 57 5.41 -6.57 -9.72
N TRP A 58 4.96 -7.75 -10.15
CA TRP A 58 3.85 -8.47 -9.50
C TRP A 58 4.07 -8.69 -8.00
N ALA A 59 5.27 -9.12 -7.60
CA ALA A 59 5.60 -9.33 -6.19
C ALA A 59 5.63 -8.02 -5.36
N LEU A 60 5.79 -6.86 -6.00
CA LEU A 60 5.63 -5.57 -5.32
C LEU A 60 4.15 -5.28 -5.09
N TRP A 61 3.32 -5.47 -6.12
CA TRP A 61 1.87 -5.31 -6.00
C TRP A 61 1.29 -6.19 -4.88
N GLN A 62 1.66 -7.47 -4.80
CA GLN A 62 1.19 -8.36 -3.74
C GLN A 62 1.55 -7.88 -2.33
N ARG A 63 2.74 -7.26 -2.15
CA ARG A 63 3.15 -6.70 -0.86
C ARG A 63 2.33 -5.46 -0.50
N LEU A 64 2.07 -4.60 -1.47
CA LEU A 64 1.23 -3.41 -1.27
C LEU A 64 -0.23 -3.79 -0.95
N ASP A 65 -0.76 -4.81 -1.63
CA ASP A 65 -2.10 -5.35 -1.41
C ASP A 65 -2.26 -5.93 0.00
N ALA A 66 -1.26 -6.70 0.46
CA ALA A 66 -1.21 -7.22 1.83
C ALA A 66 -1.15 -6.10 2.87
N LEU A 67 -0.31 -5.08 2.65
CA LEU A 67 -0.20 -3.92 3.56
C LEU A 67 -1.51 -3.11 3.63
N ALA A 68 -2.17 -2.89 2.49
CA ALA A 68 -3.44 -2.18 2.46
C ALA A 68 -4.55 -2.96 3.20
N THR A 69 -4.55 -4.29 3.09
CA THR A 69 -5.51 -5.15 3.81
C THR A 69 -5.28 -5.14 5.32
N ASP A 70 -4.01 -5.06 5.75
CA ASP A 70 -3.65 -4.92 7.18
C ASP A 70 -4.09 -3.56 7.75
N GLU A 71 -3.92 -2.47 6.96
CA GLU A 71 -4.37 -1.13 7.34
C GLU A 71 -5.90 -1.02 7.48
N ASP A 72 -6.70 -1.74 6.68
CA ASP A 72 -8.16 -1.75 6.84
C ASP A 72 -8.59 -2.38 8.19
N GLY A 73 -7.89 -3.43 8.64
CA GLY A 73 -8.06 -3.97 9.99
C GLY A 73 -7.65 -2.98 11.09
N PHE A 74 -6.54 -2.28 10.87
CA PHE A 74 -6.01 -1.29 11.82
C PHE A 74 -6.89 -0.02 11.92
N LYS A 75 -7.47 0.42 10.81
CA LYS A 75 -8.37 1.57 10.75
C LYS A 75 -9.69 1.29 11.47
N HIS A 76 -10.25 0.10 11.29
CA HIS A 76 -11.45 -0.32 11.99
C HIS A 76 -11.25 -0.31 13.51
N MET A 77 -10.12 -0.81 14.00
CA MET A 77 -9.73 -0.77 15.41
C MET A 77 -9.64 0.67 15.94
N TYR A 78 -9.01 1.57 15.20
CA TYR A 78 -8.83 2.96 15.61
C TYR A 78 -10.17 3.71 15.68
N ASP A 79 -11.06 3.50 14.70
CA ASP A 79 -12.38 4.10 14.67
C ASP A 79 -13.25 3.60 15.83
N THR A 80 -13.24 2.29 16.12
CA THR A 80 -13.96 1.70 17.26
C THR A 80 -13.43 2.22 18.60
N ALA A 81 -12.10 2.30 18.78
CA ALA A 81 -11.50 2.85 19.99
C ALA A 81 -11.85 4.33 20.18
N ARG A 82 -11.81 5.13 19.12
CA ARG A 82 -12.16 6.55 19.14
C ARG A 82 -13.63 6.77 19.46
N GLN A 83 -14.53 5.96 18.88
CA GLN A 83 -15.95 6.03 19.14
C GLN A 83 -16.27 5.71 20.61
N ARG A 84 -15.63 4.68 21.18
CA ARG A 84 -15.78 4.34 22.60
C ARG A 84 -15.19 5.39 23.55
N LEU A 85 -14.08 6.04 23.20
CA LEU A 85 -13.53 7.13 24.01
C LEU A 85 -14.40 8.40 23.99
N ALA A 86 -15.18 8.60 22.91
CA ALA A 86 -16.07 9.74 22.76
C ALA A 86 -17.45 9.52 23.41
N ASP A 87 -17.86 8.27 23.65
CA ASP A 87 -19.13 7.91 24.28
C ASP A 87 -18.90 7.48 25.75
N PRO A 88 -19.43 8.21 26.76
CA PRO A 88 -19.18 7.93 28.18
C PRO A 88 -19.94 6.71 28.73
N GLN A 89 -20.09 5.64 27.94
CA GLN A 89 -20.62 4.36 28.40
C GLN A 89 -19.68 3.71 29.43
N PRO A 90 -20.22 2.81 30.29
CA PRO A 90 -19.40 2.01 31.18
C PRO A 90 -18.37 1.19 30.39
N SER A 91 -17.17 1.07 30.94
CA SER A 91 -16.14 0.19 30.37
C SER A 91 -16.65 -1.25 30.29
N ILE A 92 -16.38 -1.91 29.17
CA ILE A 92 -16.64 -3.34 28.97
C ILE A 92 -15.40 -4.18 29.32
N PRO A 93 -15.56 -5.49 29.58
CA PRO A 93 -14.44 -6.42 29.71
C PRO A 93 -13.52 -6.43 28.49
N LEU A 94 -12.24 -6.72 28.71
CA LEU A 94 -11.21 -6.68 27.67
C LEU A 94 -11.48 -7.70 26.55
N GLU A 95 -12.03 -8.86 26.91
CA GLU A 95 -12.38 -9.96 26.02
C GLU A 95 -13.48 -9.55 25.05
N GLU A 96 -14.49 -8.84 25.57
CA GLU A 96 -15.59 -8.28 24.78
C GLU A 96 -15.09 -7.13 23.88
N ALA A 97 -14.13 -6.34 24.37
CA ALA A 97 -13.50 -5.30 23.56
C ALA A 97 -12.66 -5.86 22.42
N ALA A 98 -11.92 -6.95 22.66
CA ALA A 98 -11.07 -7.64 21.70
C ALA A 98 -11.90 -8.35 20.61
N ALA A 99 -12.97 -9.04 21.00
CA ALA A 99 -13.88 -9.70 20.06
C ALA A 99 -14.53 -8.69 19.08
N GLU A 100 -14.87 -7.47 19.53
CA GLU A 100 -15.44 -6.44 18.67
C GLU A 100 -14.46 -5.91 17.61
N ILE A 101 -13.15 -5.93 17.90
CA ILE A 101 -12.10 -5.53 16.94
C ILE A 101 -11.51 -6.72 16.19
N GLY A 102 -12.11 -7.91 16.31
CA GLY A 102 -11.68 -9.13 15.63
C GLY A 102 -10.42 -9.76 16.19
N TRP A 103 -10.06 -9.45 17.44
CA TRP A 103 -8.94 -10.06 18.15
C TRP A 103 -9.40 -11.27 18.97
N ASP A 104 -8.70 -12.39 18.82
CA ASP A 104 -8.83 -13.54 19.68
C ASP A 104 -7.74 -13.49 20.77
N LEU A 105 -8.13 -13.29 22.03
CA LEU A 105 -7.20 -13.21 23.16
C LEU A 105 -6.71 -14.58 23.62
N ASP A 106 -7.35 -15.66 23.13
CA ASP A 106 -6.93 -17.03 23.39
C ASP A 106 -5.94 -17.55 22.33
N GLU A 107 -5.69 -16.77 21.27
CA GLU A 107 -4.67 -17.09 20.27
C GLU A 107 -3.26 -16.85 20.85
N GLU A 108 -2.38 -17.85 20.76
CA GLU A 108 -0.99 -17.68 21.17
C GLU A 108 -0.34 -16.58 20.31
N VAL A 109 0.07 -15.48 20.96
CA VAL A 109 0.82 -14.41 20.30
C VAL A 109 2.10 -15.01 19.73
N ASP A 110 2.28 -14.95 18.41
CA ASP A 110 3.51 -15.37 17.74
C ASP A 110 4.65 -14.38 18.01
N ASP A 111 5.27 -14.49 19.18
CA ASP A 111 6.41 -13.69 19.62
C ASP A 111 7.73 -14.08 18.90
N SER A 112 7.68 -14.90 17.85
CA SER A 112 8.88 -15.36 17.16
C SER A 112 9.68 -14.23 16.50
N GLU A 113 9.05 -13.11 16.14
CA GLU A 113 9.71 -11.91 15.61
C GLU A 113 10.46 -11.09 16.68
N PHE A 114 10.14 -11.23 17.97
CA PHE A 114 10.78 -10.47 19.07
C PHE A 114 11.93 -11.23 19.76
N ARG A 115 12.24 -12.46 19.32
CA ARG A 115 13.40 -13.21 19.83
C ARG A 115 14.70 -12.54 19.41
N LYS A 116 15.27 -11.72 20.30
CA LYS A 116 16.64 -11.21 20.15
C LYS A 116 17.61 -12.38 19.94
N PRO A 117 18.53 -12.30 18.96
CA PRO A 117 19.56 -13.31 18.80
C PRO A 117 20.44 -13.36 20.04
N ARG A 118 20.74 -14.57 20.50
CA ARG A 118 21.63 -14.87 21.62
C ARG A 118 23.09 -14.62 21.28
#